data_AF-A0AAX3VL34-F1
#
_entry.id   AF-A0AAX3VL34-F1
#
_cell.length_a   1.000
_cell.length_b   1.000
_cell.length_c   1.000
_cell.angle_alpha   90.00
_cell.angle_beta   90.00
_cell.angle_gamma   90.00
#
_symmetry.space_group_name_H-M   'P 1'
#
loop_
_entity.id
_entity.type
_entity.pdbx_description
1 polymer ?
#
loop_
_entity_poly.entity_id
_entity_poly.type
_entity_poly.pdbx_seq_one_letter_code
_entity_poly.pdbx_strand_id
1 'polypeptide(L)'
;MTIAVQGDWGTGKTTALNFISNRLAGSRDAAAGAVKVIEFNTWLYSQFDLGDSLVFSLAHEILRPIATASQKAKKLLPFLGALATGVAVGGAKSMAKFAQVEGVMDAALTVLTDAATPDGEPDYISRLKRIRADFGDAVEQYCKSEKVDRIVILIDDLDRVEPGRAIEILESLKLFFEVKQCVFVLAVDFEVVVRGVRVKYGNDVDPRKARQYFDKIIQVPFSMPVGSYDVRGLIGDALQLEPGASEEVVQIVRATMGTNPRAIKRLLNSFELLKLVSPAHRTHELEQTMVVMLCAQTAYPKLHDRIVDAVYSTNIEIDTEESVQLDILSESLLSDLDDEQRARLFEDLEISLREQAAFIHFHALLARHLSDADGFTDFVQLRDAVQLTQVTAVETPRRVDRADGAALRPASMEEIEALVKKRSRATTATAVTDILANLEQRLQQAEKPVCWLVQPELRYLVLYASGDASEIMSAAPRVRPRVAALSYSRKGFRLSFGRRVALRDGGATHGAEWDALVRGLGPAHVRDAGMVLRESPSGYPLNVEVTALASSDSVVELLTEIYDISRSLR
;
A
#
# COMPACT_ATOMS: atom_id res chain seq x y z
N MET A 1 19.80 33.16 13.20
CA MET A 1 20.12 32.48 11.92
C MET A 1 19.03 31.49 11.63
N THR A 2 18.55 31.39 10.38
CA THR A 2 17.44 30.49 10.03
C THR A 2 17.81 29.57 8.87
N ILE A 3 17.79 28.26 9.12
CA ILE A 3 18.10 27.20 8.17
C ILE A 3 16.81 26.44 7.88
N ALA A 4 16.53 26.12 6.60
CA ALA A 4 15.45 25.20 6.24
C ALA A 4 16.02 23.88 5.72
N VAL A 5 15.60 22.77 6.33
CA VAL A 5 15.77 21.43 5.77
C VAL A 5 14.56 21.15 4.89
N GLN A 6 14.74 21.27 3.59
CA GLN A 6 13.69 21.21 2.58
C GLN A 6 13.61 19.85 1.91
N GLY A 7 12.40 19.36 1.69
CA GLY A 7 12.17 18.18 0.87
C GLY A 7 10.72 17.73 0.94
N ASP A 8 10.32 16.92 -0.02
CA ASP A 8 8.97 16.39 -0.11
C ASP A 8 8.67 15.45 1.08
N TRP A 9 7.44 14.97 1.13
CA TRP A 9 7.03 14.03 2.16
C TRP A 9 7.81 12.70 2.05
N GLY A 10 8.32 12.22 3.18
CA GLY A 10 9.06 10.94 3.23
C GLY A 10 10.55 11.02 2.89
N THR A 11 11.07 12.18 2.50
CA THR A 11 12.49 12.39 2.12
C THR A 11 13.50 12.30 3.26
N GLY A 12 13.07 12.15 4.51
CA GLY A 12 13.95 11.97 5.67
C GLY A 12 14.28 13.24 6.46
N LYS A 13 13.53 14.35 6.29
CA LYS A 13 13.74 15.62 7.02
C LYS A 13 13.86 15.43 8.54
N THR A 14 12.90 14.75 9.17
CA THR A 14 12.94 14.41 10.61
C THR A 14 14.19 13.63 10.97
N THR A 15 14.61 12.66 10.14
CA THR A 15 15.86 11.90 10.36
C THR A 15 17.08 12.81 10.29
N ALA A 16 17.12 13.76 9.35
CA ALA A 16 18.19 14.76 9.28
C ALA A 16 18.21 15.67 10.52
N LEU A 17 17.05 16.12 11.01
CA LEU A 17 16.97 16.86 12.27
C LEU A 17 17.49 16.04 13.45
N ASN A 18 17.15 14.75 13.53
CA ASN A 18 17.66 13.85 14.56
C ASN A 18 19.19 13.68 14.47
N PHE A 19 19.75 13.58 13.27
CA PHE A 19 21.21 13.54 13.08
C PHE A 19 21.87 14.84 13.53
N ILE A 20 21.27 16.00 13.23
CA ILE A 20 21.73 17.29 13.72
C ILE A 20 21.66 17.33 15.26
N SER A 21 20.52 16.95 15.86
CA SER A 21 20.32 16.90 17.31
C SER A 21 21.37 16.03 18.00
N ASN A 22 21.54 14.79 17.53
CA ASN A 22 22.50 13.84 18.09
C ASN A 22 23.95 14.31 17.95
N ARG A 23 24.33 14.86 16.79
CA ARG A 23 25.69 15.34 16.55
C ARG A 23 26.02 16.56 17.41
N LEU A 24 25.06 17.47 17.59
CA LEU A 24 25.21 18.65 18.44
C LEU A 24 25.20 18.30 19.94
N ALA A 25 24.42 17.29 20.35
CA ALA A 25 24.40 16.79 21.72
C ALA A 25 25.69 16.02 22.08
N GLY A 26 26.28 15.32 21.10
CA GLY A 26 27.52 14.56 21.26
C GLY A 26 28.80 15.37 21.09
N SER A 27 28.75 16.55 20.46
CA SER A 27 29.93 17.38 20.22
C SER A 27 30.32 18.17 21.48
N ARG A 28 31.29 17.66 22.23
CA ARG A 28 32.20 18.46 23.08
C ARG A 28 33.44 18.89 22.29
N ASP A 29 33.27 19.14 21.00
CA ASP A 29 34.38 19.53 20.14
C ASP A 29 34.87 20.91 20.59
N ALA A 30 36.09 20.99 21.12
CA ALA A 30 36.60 22.18 21.80
C ALA A 30 36.65 23.43 20.88
N ALA A 31 36.58 23.23 19.56
CA ALA A 31 36.54 24.28 18.55
C ALA A 31 35.13 24.78 18.20
N ALA A 32 34.07 24.00 18.47
CA ALA A 32 32.70 24.31 18.01
C ALA A 32 31.85 25.07 19.03
N GLY A 33 32.32 25.21 20.27
CA GLY A 33 31.57 25.83 21.35
C GLY A 33 30.45 24.94 21.90
N ALA A 34 29.94 25.27 23.09
CA ALA A 34 28.86 24.50 23.71
C ALA A 34 27.50 24.89 23.12
N VAL A 35 26.69 23.90 22.74
CA VAL A 35 25.41 24.12 22.07
C VAL A 35 24.28 23.49 22.87
N LYS A 36 23.17 24.22 23.06
CA LYS A 36 21.92 23.70 23.61
C LYS A 36 20.96 23.41 22.48
N VAL A 37 20.48 22.17 22.36
CA VAL A 37 19.42 21.81 21.41
C VAL A 37 18.05 21.87 22.11
N ILE A 38 17.07 22.44 21.41
CA ILE A 38 15.65 22.47 21.80
C ILE A 38 14.84 21.94 20.61
N GLU A 39 14.06 20.89 20.84
CA GLU A 39 13.19 20.31 19.83
C GLU A 39 11.76 20.83 20.01
N PHE A 40 11.13 21.19 18.90
CA PHE A 40 9.82 21.81 18.86
C PHE A 40 8.99 21.20 17.73
N ASN A 41 7.84 20.59 18.07
CA ASN A 41 6.93 19.99 17.10
C ASN A 41 5.73 20.92 16.86
N THR A 42 5.51 21.32 15.61
CA THR A 42 4.47 22.30 15.25
C THR A 42 3.07 21.70 15.15
N TRP A 43 2.93 20.39 14.96
CA TRP A 43 1.62 19.74 14.75
C TRP A 43 0.71 19.85 15.97
N LEU A 44 1.26 19.89 17.18
CA LEU A 44 0.46 20.11 18.40
C LEU A 44 -0.28 21.47 18.38
N TYR A 45 0.32 22.50 17.77
CA TYR A 45 -0.20 23.87 17.74
C TYR A 45 -1.19 24.13 16.61
N SER A 46 -1.30 23.20 15.66
CA SER A 46 -2.32 23.26 14.62
C SER A 46 -3.66 22.71 15.06
N GLN A 47 -3.73 21.95 16.15
CA GLN A 47 -4.99 21.39 16.64
C GLN A 47 -5.89 22.43 17.30
N PHE A 48 -5.33 23.56 17.72
CA PHE A 48 -6.04 24.61 18.42
C PHE A 48 -6.01 25.90 17.60
N ASP A 49 -7.16 26.57 17.53
CA ASP A 49 -7.24 27.93 16.99
C ASP A 49 -6.68 28.91 18.03
N LEU A 50 -5.36 29.06 18.02
CA LEU A 50 -4.67 29.93 18.96
C LEU A 50 -4.67 31.40 18.53
N GLY A 51 -5.03 31.75 17.29
CA GLY A 51 -4.97 33.13 16.78
C GLY A 51 -3.72 33.89 17.27
N ASP A 52 -3.94 35.08 17.86
CA ASP A 52 -2.90 35.94 18.41
C ASP A 52 -2.10 35.35 19.59
N SER A 53 -2.61 34.29 20.21
CA SER A 53 -1.95 33.61 21.33
C SER A 53 -0.82 32.67 20.90
N LEU A 54 -0.75 32.33 19.61
CA LEU A 54 0.25 31.44 19.03
C LEU A 54 1.67 31.90 19.34
N VAL A 55 1.97 33.19 19.15
CA VAL A 55 3.29 33.78 19.43
C VAL A 55 3.73 33.50 20.87
N PHE A 56 2.81 33.65 21.84
CA PHE A 56 3.11 33.45 23.25
C PHE A 56 3.30 31.97 23.58
N SER A 57 2.50 31.08 23.00
CA SER A 57 2.64 29.63 23.15
C SER A 57 3.97 29.13 22.59
N LEU A 58 4.41 29.63 21.42
CA LEU A 58 5.69 29.29 20.82
C LEU A 58 6.86 29.77 21.68
N ALA A 59 6.83 31.04 22.10
CA ALA A 59 7.87 31.60 22.98
C ALA A 59 7.95 30.85 24.31
N HIS A 60 6.79 30.51 24.89
CA HIS A 60 6.71 29.73 26.12
C HIS A 60 7.42 28.39 25.95
N GLU A 61 7.13 27.65 24.88
CA GLU A 61 7.76 26.35 24.71
C GLU A 61 9.25 26.41 24.44
N ILE A 62 9.71 27.38 23.67
CA ILE A 62 11.14 27.53 23.40
C ILE A 62 11.89 27.90 24.69
N LEU A 63 11.28 28.66 25.60
CA LEU A 63 11.91 29.06 26.87
C LEU A 63 11.81 28.00 27.97
N ARG A 64 10.80 27.12 27.94
CA ARG A 64 10.56 26.13 29.01
C ARG A 64 11.79 25.27 29.32
N PRO A 65 12.55 24.72 28.34
CA PRO A 65 13.74 23.90 28.60
C PRO A 65 14.91 24.65 29.25
N ILE A 66 14.93 25.99 29.18
CA ILE A 66 16.03 26.82 29.73
C ILE A 66 15.64 27.57 31.01
N ALA A 67 14.38 27.45 31.43
CA ALA A 67 13.80 28.09 32.61
C ALA A 67 14.55 27.83 33.91
N THR A 68 15.04 26.60 34.07
CA THR A 68 15.67 26.15 35.32
C THR A 68 17.01 26.84 35.58
N ALA A 69 17.70 27.26 34.52
CA ALA A 69 19.02 27.87 34.56
C ALA A 69 19.02 29.38 34.21
N SER A 70 17.86 29.96 33.90
CA SER A 70 17.70 31.39 33.59
C SER A 70 16.58 32.00 34.41
N GLN A 71 16.94 32.90 35.35
CA GLN A 71 15.97 33.57 36.21
C GLN A 71 15.02 34.46 35.42
N LYS A 72 15.48 35.08 34.32
CA LYS A 72 14.63 35.83 33.40
C LYS A 72 13.65 34.90 32.67
N ALA A 73 14.11 33.75 32.17
CA ALA A 73 13.20 32.75 31.57
C ALA A 73 12.15 32.26 32.57
N LYS A 74 12.57 31.95 33.81
CA LYS A 74 11.68 31.51 34.89
C LYS A 74 10.60 32.53 35.23
N LYS A 75 10.91 33.84 35.17
CA LYS A 75 9.94 34.92 35.38
C LYS A 75 9.04 35.16 34.16
N LEU A 76 9.57 34.99 32.95
CA LEU A 76 8.86 35.25 31.70
C LEU A 76 7.86 34.14 31.35
N LEU A 77 8.15 32.88 31.71
CA LEU A 77 7.29 31.73 31.40
C LEU A 77 5.85 31.87 31.92
N PRO A 78 5.60 32.16 33.21
CA PRO A 78 4.23 32.34 33.70
C PRO A 78 3.48 33.47 32.98
N PHE A 79 4.18 34.56 32.62
CA PHE A 79 3.60 35.66 31.85
C PHE A 79 3.18 35.22 30.44
N LEU A 80 4.04 34.50 29.72
CA LEU A 80 3.71 33.96 28.39
C LEU A 80 2.56 32.95 28.45
N GLY A 81 2.53 32.08 29.47
CA GLY A 81 1.44 31.12 29.67
C GLY A 81 0.11 31.79 29.98
N ALA A 82 0.13 32.87 30.78
CA ALA A 82 -1.05 33.67 31.08
C ALA A 82 -1.59 34.39 29.83
N LEU A 83 -0.71 34.97 29.00
CA LEU A 83 -1.12 35.59 27.74
C LEU A 83 -1.67 34.56 26.75
N ALA A 84 -1.03 33.38 26.64
CA ALA A 84 -1.50 32.30 25.79
C ALA A 84 -2.93 31.86 26.16
N THR A 85 -3.21 31.70 27.45
CA THR A 85 -4.51 31.25 27.96
C THR A 85 -5.56 32.38 27.98
N GLY A 86 -5.15 33.60 28.33
CA GLY A 86 -6.03 34.75 28.49
C GLY A 86 -6.60 35.26 27.16
N VAL A 87 -5.83 35.13 26.07
CA VAL A 87 -6.29 35.43 24.71
C VAL A 87 -7.23 34.34 24.18
N ALA A 88 -6.96 33.06 24.49
CA ALA A 88 -7.77 31.93 24.03
C ALA A 88 -9.18 31.83 24.67
N VAL A 89 -9.40 32.38 25.87
CA VAL A 89 -10.66 32.19 26.63
C VAL A 89 -11.55 33.44 26.69
N GLY A 90 -11.23 34.51 25.95
CA GLY A 90 -12.09 35.69 25.87
C GLY A 90 -12.27 36.42 27.21
N GLY A 91 -11.23 37.10 27.69
CA GLY A 91 -11.35 38.23 28.61
C GLY A 91 -11.43 37.93 30.12
N ALA A 92 -10.49 38.52 30.88
CA ALA A 92 -10.43 38.77 32.33
C ALA A 92 -10.67 37.61 33.35
N LYS A 93 -11.68 36.75 33.18
CA LYS A 93 -12.08 35.74 34.17
C LYS A 93 -11.08 34.59 34.35
N SER A 94 -10.37 34.20 33.30
CA SER A 94 -9.32 33.18 33.40
C SER A 94 -8.06 33.71 34.09
N MET A 95 -7.72 34.99 33.90
CA MET A 95 -6.58 35.63 34.57
C MET A 95 -6.74 35.67 36.09
N ALA A 96 -7.97 35.81 36.59
CA ALA A 96 -8.27 35.82 38.03
C ALA A 96 -7.96 34.48 38.74
N LYS A 97 -8.09 33.34 38.05
CA LYS A 97 -7.71 32.02 38.60
C LYS A 97 -6.20 31.85 38.70
N PHE A 98 -5.45 32.39 37.74
CA PHE A 98 -3.99 32.34 37.74
C PHE A 98 -3.35 33.36 38.69
N ALA A 99 -4.07 34.44 39.06
CA ALA A 99 -3.62 35.43 40.04
C ALA A 99 -3.36 34.87 41.45
N GLN A 100 -3.87 33.67 41.78
CA GLN A 100 -3.60 33.00 43.06
C GLN A 100 -2.25 32.27 43.11
N VAL A 101 -1.52 32.18 41.99
CA VAL A 101 -0.18 31.58 41.93
C VAL A 101 0.88 32.64 42.27
N GLU A 102 1.72 32.35 43.25
CA GLU A 102 2.79 33.24 43.72
C GLU A 102 3.76 33.56 42.56
N GLY A 103 3.96 34.86 42.27
CA GLY A 103 4.72 35.35 41.10
C GLY A 103 3.88 35.68 39.86
N VAL A 104 2.66 35.16 39.75
CA VAL A 104 1.71 35.51 38.67
C VAL A 104 0.92 36.78 38.98
N MET A 105 0.68 37.10 40.25
CA MET A 105 0.03 38.35 40.67
C MET A 105 0.75 39.58 40.11
N ASP A 106 2.08 39.64 40.20
CA ASP A 106 2.89 40.77 39.74
C ASP A 106 2.91 40.88 38.21
N ALA A 107 2.98 39.73 37.52
CA ALA A 107 2.94 39.65 36.07
C ALA A 107 1.54 40.00 35.50
N ALA A 108 0.46 39.51 36.13
CA ALA A 108 -0.92 39.81 35.75
C ALA A 108 -1.27 41.28 36.04
N LEU A 109 -0.78 41.84 37.16
CA LEU A 109 -0.93 43.25 37.48
C LEU A 109 -0.18 44.12 36.44
N THR A 110 1.01 43.71 36.02
CA THR A 110 1.78 44.41 34.96
C THR A 110 1.05 44.39 33.61
N VAL A 111 0.40 43.28 33.23
CA VAL A 111 -0.45 43.22 32.03
C VAL A 111 -1.66 44.16 32.15
N LEU A 112 -2.28 44.23 33.33
CA LEU A 112 -3.43 45.10 33.57
C LEU A 112 -3.06 46.59 33.60
N THR A 113 -1.86 46.94 34.09
CA THR A 113 -1.39 48.33 34.14
C THR A 113 -0.79 48.81 32.82
N ASP A 114 -0.07 47.94 32.08
CA ASP A 114 0.52 48.31 30.78
C ASP A 114 -0.47 48.19 29.61
N ALA A 115 -1.62 47.55 29.81
CA ALA A 115 -2.72 47.55 28.85
C ALA A 115 -3.63 48.78 28.97
N ALA A 116 -3.46 49.60 30.02
CA ALA A 116 -4.25 50.80 30.24
C ALA A 116 -3.53 52.04 29.67
N THR A 117 -3.58 52.22 28.35
CA THR A 117 -3.40 53.56 27.78
C THR A 117 -4.61 54.42 28.15
N PRO A 118 -4.46 55.77 28.31
CA PRO A 118 -5.56 56.67 28.63
C PRO A 118 -6.78 56.54 27.70
N ASP A 119 -6.57 56.05 26.47
CA ASP A 119 -7.59 55.91 25.43
C ASP A 119 -8.03 54.45 25.14
N GLY A 120 -7.67 53.48 25.98
CA GLY A 120 -8.29 52.14 25.95
C GLY A 120 -7.97 51.21 24.75
N GLU A 121 -7.11 51.59 23.80
CA GLU A 121 -6.63 50.66 22.77
C GLU A 121 -5.40 49.86 23.24
N PRO A 122 -5.44 48.52 23.25
CA PRO A 122 -4.29 47.71 23.60
C PRO A 122 -3.19 47.85 22.51
N ASP A 123 -2.05 48.47 22.85
CA ASP A 123 -0.88 48.52 21.96
C ASP A 123 -0.21 47.13 21.87
N TYR A 124 -0.74 46.31 20.97
CA TYR A 124 -0.27 44.96 20.67
C TYR A 124 1.18 44.96 20.17
N ILE A 125 1.58 45.98 19.41
CA ILE A 125 2.92 46.08 18.81
C ILE A 125 3.98 46.26 19.91
N SER A 126 3.72 47.14 20.88
CA SER A 126 4.64 47.33 22.00
C SER A 126 4.80 46.08 22.87
N ARG A 127 3.73 45.29 23.04
CA ARG A 127 3.81 44.00 23.75
C ARG A 127 4.69 42.99 23.02
N LEU A 128 4.50 42.84 21.70
CA LEU A 128 5.34 41.94 20.91
C LEU A 128 6.81 42.34 20.94
N LYS A 129 7.11 43.63 20.85
CA LYS A 129 8.49 44.16 20.97
C LYS A 129 9.10 43.82 22.32
N ARG A 130 8.36 44.02 23.41
CA ARG A 130 8.81 43.70 24.77
C ARG A 130 9.06 42.21 24.93
N ILE A 131 8.14 41.36 24.48
CA ILE A 131 8.29 39.90 24.58
C ILE A 131 9.50 39.41 23.79
N ARG A 132 9.72 39.94 22.58
CA ARG A 132 10.92 39.62 21.81
C ARG A 132 12.20 40.04 22.57
N ALA A 133 12.20 41.22 23.20
CA ALA A 133 13.35 41.69 23.98
C ALA A 133 13.58 40.81 25.22
N ASP A 134 12.54 40.56 26.01
CA ASP A 134 12.60 39.73 27.22
C ASP A 134 13.00 38.28 26.90
N PHE A 135 12.54 37.74 25.78
CA PHE A 135 12.97 36.44 25.25
C PHE A 135 14.47 36.45 24.94
N GLY A 136 14.96 37.47 24.24
CA GLY A 136 16.39 37.60 23.93
C GLY A 136 17.26 37.75 25.17
N ASP A 137 16.81 38.53 26.13
CA ASP A 137 17.43 38.70 27.43
C ASP A 137 17.49 37.39 28.24
N ALA A 138 16.43 36.58 28.18
CA ALA A 138 16.35 35.28 28.83
C ALA A 138 17.32 34.26 28.20
N VAL A 139 17.42 34.26 26.86
CA VAL A 139 18.40 33.47 26.09
C VAL A 139 19.82 33.90 26.43
N GLU A 140 20.10 35.20 26.43
CA GLU A 140 21.45 35.72 26.71
C GLU A 140 21.89 35.37 28.14
N GLN A 141 20.99 35.49 29.12
CA GLN A 141 21.27 35.07 30.49
C GLN A 141 21.60 33.58 30.57
N TYR A 142 20.78 32.73 29.92
CA TYR A 142 21.00 31.28 29.91
C TYR A 142 22.35 30.91 29.29
N CYS A 143 22.66 31.48 28.11
CA CYS A 143 23.91 31.25 27.42
C CYS A 143 25.12 31.63 28.29
N LYS A 144 25.02 32.74 29.02
CA LYS A 144 26.06 33.19 29.95
C LYS A 144 26.19 32.28 31.18
N SER A 145 25.08 31.85 31.79
CA SER A 145 25.11 31.04 33.01
C SER A 145 25.60 29.62 32.75
N GLU A 146 25.10 28.99 31.69
CA GLU A 146 25.44 27.61 31.32
C GLU A 146 26.67 27.49 30.42
N LYS A 147 27.32 28.63 30.11
CA LYS A 147 28.46 28.72 29.16
C LYS A 147 28.14 28.07 27.81
N VAL A 148 26.94 28.31 27.32
CA VAL A 148 26.44 27.86 26.02
C VAL A 148 26.64 29.00 25.01
N ASP A 149 27.26 28.72 23.87
CA ASP A 149 27.50 29.70 22.82
C ASP A 149 26.26 29.96 21.97
N ARG A 150 25.48 28.89 21.72
CA ARG A 150 24.29 28.92 20.86
C ARG A 150 23.18 28.00 21.36
N ILE A 151 21.93 28.43 21.19
CA ILE A 151 20.74 27.60 21.28
C ILE A 151 20.27 27.26 19.86
N VAL A 152 20.21 25.98 19.53
CA VAL A 152 19.70 25.46 18.27
C VAL A 152 18.27 24.96 18.49
N ILE A 153 17.32 25.56 17.81
CA ILE A 153 15.88 25.26 17.91
C ILE A 153 15.49 24.49 16.65
N LEU A 154 15.21 23.20 16.81
CA LEU A 154 14.79 22.30 15.76
C LEU A 154 13.27 22.29 15.68
N ILE A 155 12.72 22.69 14.55
CA ILE A 155 11.28 22.82 14.31
C ILE A 155 10.88 21.78 13.27
N ASP A 156 10.04 20.83 13.66
CA ASP A 156 9.59 19.73 12.79
C ASP A 156 8.06 19.69 12.63
N ASP A 157 7.61 18.94 11.61
CA ASP A 157 6.22 18.67 11.25
C ASP A 157 5.43 19.91 10.79
N LEU A 158 6.10 20.94 10.25
CA LEU A 158 5.42 22.10 9.68
C LEU A 158 4.59 21.73 8.45
N ASP A 159 5.02 20.70 7.71
CA ASP A 159 4.33 20.14 6.55
C ASP A 159 3.11 19.27 6.92
N ARG A 160 2.88 18.97 8.20
CA ARG A 160 1.69 18.25 8.71
C ARG A 160 0.60 19.18 9.24
N VAL A 161 0.87 20.46 9.29
CA VAL A 161 -0.07 21.50 9.69
C VAL A 161 -0.89 21.93 8.47
N GLU A 162 -2.13 22.36 8.69
CA GLU A 162 -2.94 22.98 7.63
C GLU A 162 -2.15 24.12 6.96
N PRO A 163 -2.12 24.23 5.62
CA PRO A 163 -1.25 25.18 4.93
C PRO A 163 -1.35 26.63 5.39
N GLY A 164 -2.56 27.18 5.60
CA GLY A 164 -2.74 28.53 6.13
C GLY A 164 -2.11 28.70 7.52
N ARG A 165 -2.37 27.74 8.41
CA ARG A 165 -1.82 27.70 9.76
C ARG A 165 -0.29 27.57 9.79
N ALA A 166 0.31 26.86 8.83
CA ALA A 166 1.76 26.76 8.71
C ALA A 166 2.40 28.14 8.46
N ILE A 167 1.74 29.01 7.69
CA ILE A 167 2.20 30.40 7.46
C ILE A 167 2.13 31.23 8.74
N GLU A 168 1.05 31.11 9.51
CA GLU A 168 0.90 31.81 10.80
C GLU A 168 1.99 31.42 11.81
N ILE A 169 2.35 30.13 11.85
CA ILE A 169 3.46 29.64 12.68
C ILE A 169 4.78 30.27 12.21
N LEU A 170 5.05 30.27 10.89
CA LEU A 170 6.27 30.88 10.34
C LEU A 170 6.37 32.39 10.65
N GLU A 171 5.27 33.13 10.54
CA GLU A 171 5.24 34.56 10.89
C GLU A 171 5.47 34.80 12.37
N SER A 172 4.87 33.96 13.22
CA SER A 172 5.04 34.03 14.66
C SER A 172 6.50 33.75 15.06
N LEU A 173 7.12 32.75 14.45
CA LEU A 173 8.54 32.40 14.66
C LEU A 173 9.49 33.48 14.13
N LYS A 174 9.12 34.16 13.05
CA LYS A 174 9.92 35.24 12.44
C LYS A 174 10.27 36.34 13.45
N LEU A 175 9.39 36.60 14.43
CA LEU A 175 9.66 37.56 15.51
C LEU A 175 10.93 37.23 16.30
N PHE A 176 11.29 35.94 16.41
CA PHE A 176 12.41 35.47 17.22
C PHE A 176 13.67 35.10 16.42
N PHE A 177 13.62 35.03 15.08
CA PHE A 177 14.75 34.62 14.23
C PHE A 177 16.01 35.50 14.32
N GLU A 178 15.80 36.75 14.70
CA GLU A 178 16.85 37.77 14.86
C GLU A 178 17.42 37.82 16.29
N VAL A 179 16.91 36.99 17.22
CA VAL A 179 17.45 36.90 18.57
C VAL A 179 18.87 36.35 18.51
N LYS A 180 19.80 37.06 19.16
CA LYS A 180 21.22 36.65 19.23
C LYS A 180 21.35 35.29 19.92
N GLN A 181 22.39 34.56 19.56
CA GLN A 181 22.68 33.21 20.08
C GLN A 181 21.63 32.13 19.72
N CYS A 182 20.54 32.47 19.02
CA CYS A 182 19.60 31.49 18.48
C CYS A 182 19.89 31.12 17.03
N VAL A 183 19.78 29.82 16.76
CA VAL A 183 19.77 29.24 15.41
C VAL A 183 18.49 28.42 15.27
N PHE A 184 17.68 28.72 14.25
CA PHE A 184 16.45 28.01 13.97
C PHE A 184 16.69 27.09 12.78
N VAL A 185 16.34 25.81 12.92
CA VAL A 185 16.42 24.82 11.86
C VAL A 185 15.02 24.26 11.64
N LEU A 186 14.43 24.52 10.49
CA LEU A 186 13.03 24.17 10.19
C LEU A 186 13.00 23.04 9.16
N ALA A 187 12.35 21.92 9.47
CA ALA A 187 11.95 20.94 8.47
C ALA A 187 10.67 21.43 7.78
N VAL A 188 10.73 21.62 6.46
CA VAL A 188 9.63 22.20 5.70
C VAL A 188 9.50 21.58 4.32
N ASP A 189 8.26 21.40 3.88
CA ASP A 189 7.92 21.14 2.49
C ASP A 189 7.58 22.50 1.82
N PHE A 190 8.30 22.84 0.75
CA PHE A 190 8.11 24.11 0.05
C PHE A 190 6.71 24.21 -0.57
N GLU A 191 6.14 23.10 -1.05
CA GLU A 191 4.79 23.09 -1.63
C GLU A 191 3.71 23.39 -0.58
N VAL A 192 3.92 22.97 0.68
CA VAL A 192 3.03 23.36 1.79
C VAL A 192 3.06 24.87 2.00
N VAL A 193 4.24 25.50 1.92
CA VAL A 193 4.35 26.96 2.01
C VAL A 193 3.65 27.65 0.84
N VAL A 194 3.83 27.15 -0.39
CA VAL A 194 3.14 27.70 -1.58
C VAL A 194 1.63 27.65 -1.41
N ARG A 195 1.09 26.50 -0.97
CA ARG A 195 -0.34 26.36 -0.68
C ARG A 195 -0.79 27.31 0.43
N GLY A 196 -0.02 27.43 1.50
CA GLY A 196 -0.35 28.31 2.62
C GLY A 196 -0.40 29.78 2.25
N VAL A 197 0.56 30.25 1.45
CA VAL A 197 0.57 31.63 0.95
C VAL A 197 -0.65 31.90 0.06
N ARG A 198 -1.07 30.94 -0.76
CA ARG A 198 -2.30 31.06 -1.57
C ARG A 198 -3.56 31.13 -0.72
N VAL A 199 -3.67 30.28 0.32
CA VAL A 199 -4.81 30.31 1.25
C VAL A 199 -4.90 31.68 1.93
N LYS A 200 -3.77 32.24 2.37
CA LYS A 200 -3.74 33.49 3.15
C LYS A 200 -3.91 34.75 2.32
N TYR A 201 -3.30 34.83 1.14
CA TYR A 201 -3.25 36.05 0.32
C TYR A 201 -4.08 35.97 -0.97
N GLY A 202 -4.80 34.86 -1.19
CA GLY A 202 -5.68 34.63 -2.33
C GLY A 202 -5.09 33.74 -3.43
N ASN A 203 -5.96 33.18 -4.28
CA ASN A 203 -5.58 32.22 -5.32
C ASN A 203 -4.78 32.83 -6.49
N ASP A 204 -4.83 34.16 -6.68
CA ASP A 204 -4.10 34.88 -7.73
C ASP A 204 -2.62 35.13 -7.36
N VAL A 205 -2.13 34.50 -6.30
CA VAL A 205 -0.74 34.61 -5.88
C VAL A 205 0.14 33.77 -6.80
N ASP A 206 0.92 34.48 -7.61
CA ASP A 206 2.03 33.94 -8.41
C ASP A 206 2.97 33.08 -7.53
N PRO A 207 3.30 31.83 -7.93
CA PRO A 207 4.33 31.00 -7.28
C PRO A 207 5.63 31.76 -6.92
N ARG A 208 6.02 32.76 -7.72
CA ARG A 208 7.17 33.63 -7.44
C ARG A 208 7.04 34.41 -6.13
N LYS A 209 5.83 34.86 -5.76
CA LYS A 209 5.57 35.54 -4.49
C LYS A 209 5.73 34.60 -3.30
N ALA A 210 5.27 33.35 -3.42
CA ALA A 210 5.50 32.34 -2.38
C ALA A 210 6.98 32.04 -2.19
N ARG A 211 7.75 31.98 -3.29
CA ARG A 211 9.21 31.85 -3.22
C ARG A 211 9.87 33.05 -2.53
N GLN A 212 9.50 34.27 -2.91
CA GLN A 212 10.01 35.49 -2.27
C GLN A 212 9.66 35.57 -0.77
N TYR A 213 8.46 35.09 -0.40
CA TYR A 213 8.07 34.99 1.01
C TYR A 213 8.99 34.02 1.77
N PHE A 214 9.23 32.84 1.19
CA PHE A 214 10.12 31.83 1.76
C PHE A 214 11.57 32.35 1.92
N ASP A 215 12.13 32.97 0.87
CA ASP A 215 13.49 33.51 0.86
C ASP A 215 13.68 34.66 1.87
N LYS A 216 12.61 35.38 2.25
CA LYS A 216 12.65 36.42 3.30
C LYS A 216 12.69 35.86 4.72
N ILE A 217 12.25 34.62 4.91
CA ILE A 217 12.09 33.97 6.22
C ILE A 217 13.28 33.03 6.49
N ILE A 218 13.71 32.33 5.45
CA ILE A 218 14.79 31.35 5.50
C ILE A 218 16.05 31.96 4.91
N GLN A 219 17.12 32.00 5.71
CA GLN A 219 18.40 32.54 5.27
C GLN A 219 19.22 31.51 4.51
N VAL A 220 19.16 30.24 4.94
CA VAL A 220 19.94 29.15 4.35
C VAL A 220 19.01 27.97 4.03
N PRO A 221 18.63 27.76 2.77
CA PRO A 221 17.94 26.54 2.36
C PRO A 221 18.93 25.38 2.19
N PHE A 222 18.58 24.21 2.72
CA PHE A 222 19.27 22.95 2.51
C PHE A 222 18.26 21.94 1.95
N SER A 223 18.41 21.54 0.70
CA SER A 223 17.54 20.54 0.08
C SER A 223 18.02 19.13 0.41
N MET A 224 17.11 18.25 0.81
CA MET A 224 17.42 16.85 1.09
C MET A 224 17.98 16.18 -0.17
N PRO A 225 19.11 15.47 -0.08
CA PRO A 225 19.82 14.94 -1.24
C PRO A 225 19.20 13.60 -1.70
N VAL A 226 17.90 13.62 -2.00
CA VAL A 226 17.13 12.41 -2.36
C VAL A 226 17.70 11.69 -3.57
N GLY A 227 18.32 12.40 -4.52
CA GLY A 227 18.93 11.80 -5.71
C GLY A 227 20.21 11.01 -5.43
N SER A 228 20.84 11.18 -4.27
CA SER A 228 22.09 10.52 -3.90
C SER A 228 21.95 9.55 -2.72
N TYR A 229 20.71 9.21 -2.34
CA TYR A 229 20.52 8.19 -1.32
C TYR A 229 20.93 6.82 -1.82
N ASP A 230 21.72 6.12 -1.01
CA ASP A 230 22.14 4.76 -1.27
C ASP A 230 20.98 3.81 -1.02
N VAL A 231 20.17 3.61 -2.05
CA VAL A 231 19.05 2.67 -2.04
C VAL A 231 19.56 1.25 -1.78
N ARG A 232 20.74 0.89 -2.28
CA ARG A 232 21.32 -0.44 -2.05
C ARG A 232 21.62 -0.64 -0.57
N GLY A 233 22.26 0.31 0.09
CA GLY A 233 22.52 0.27 1.54
C GLY A 233 21.23 0.17 2.35
N LEU A 234 20.22 1.00 2.03
CA LEU A 234 18.92 0.98 2.71
C LEU A 234 18.19 -0.36 2.60
N ILE A 235 18.29 -1.02 1.43
CA ILE A 235 17.69 -2.32 1.18
C ILE A 235 18.51 -3.43 1.84
N GLY A 236 19.85 -3.41 1.68
CA GLY A 236 20.75 -4.44 2.17
C GLY A 236 20.74 -4.57 3.70
N ASP A 237 20.79 -3.44 4.41
CA ASP A 237 20.75 -3.42 5.89
C ASP A 237 19.42 -3.98 6.44
N ALA A 238 18.33 -3.83 5.70
CA ALA A 238 17.00 -4.21 6.14
C ALA A 238 16.60 -5.63 5.75
N LEU A 239 17.05 -6.13 4.60
CA LEU A 239 16.63 -7.43 4.10
C LEU A 239 17.47 -8.60 4.61
N GLN A 240 18.69 -8.37 5.13
CA GLN A 240 19.64 -9.44 5.52
C GLN A 240 19.78 -10.56 4.46
N LEU A 241 19.48 -10.25 3.20
CA LEU A 241 19.66 -11.17 2.08
C LEU A 241 21.16 -11.36 1.96
N GLU A 242 21.66 -12.54 2.32
CA GLU A 242 23.03 -12.95 2.07
C GLU A 242 23.02 -13.97 0.92
N PRO A 243 23.78 -13.74 -0.17
CA PRO A 243 24.74 -12.65 -0.36
C PRO A 243 24.13 -11.49 -1.19
N GLY A 244 23.46 -10.56 -0.52
CA GLY A 244 22.89 -9.33 -1.07
C GLY A 244 21.56 -9.48 -1.80
N ALA A 245 20.73 -8.43 -1.74
CA ALA A 245 19.67 -8.25 -2.73
C ALA A 245 20.30 -8.22 -4.13
N SER A 246 19.77 -9.01 -5.06
CA SER A 246 20.24 -8.98 -6.44
C SER A 246 20.19 -7.55 -7.00
N GLU A 247 21.15 -7.18 -7.84
CA GLU A 247 21.17 -5.84 -8.46
C GLU A 247 19.86 -5.55 -9.22
N GLU A 248 19.23 -6.60 -9.72
CA GLU A 248 17.90 -6.54 -10.32
C GLU A 248 16.81 -6.09 -9.33
N VAL A 249 16.74 -6.67 -8.13
CA VAL A 249 15.77 -6.24 -7.10
C VAL A 249 16.00 -4.79 -6.70
N VAL A 250 17.27 -4.37 -6.58
CA VAL A 250 17.60 -2.96 -6.29
C VAL A 250 17.11 -2.04 -7.41
N GLN A 251 17.28 -2.43 -8.68
CA GLN A 251 16.76 -1.68 -9.82
C GLN A 251 15.24 -1.62 -9.83
N ILE A 252 14.56 -2.71 -9.48
CA ILE A 252 13.09 -2.77 -9.38
C ILE A 252 12.59 -1.82 -8.29
N VAL A 253 13.19 -1.84 -7.09
CA VAL A 253 12.83 -0.94 -6.00
C VAL A 253 13.07 0.52 -6.41
N ARG A 254 14.16 0.82 -7.11
CA ARG A 254 14.43 2.17 -7.63
C ARG A 254 13.44 2.61 -8.70
N ALA A 255 13.03 1.71 -9.59
CA ALA A 255 12.06 2.01 -10.64
C ALA A 255 10.64 2.26 -10.08
N THR A 256 10.33 1.72 -8.90
CA THR A 256 9.02 1.80 -8.27
C THR A 256 8.97 2.81 -7.12
N MET A 257 9.72 2.56 -6.05
CA MET A 257 9.76 3.40 -4.84
C MET A 257 10.63 4.64 -5.01
N GLY A 258 11.40 4.72 -6.11
CA GLY A 258 12.36 5.79 -6.35
C GLY A 258 13.49 5.77 -5.33
N THR A 259 13.82 6.95 -4.83
CA THR A 259 14.82 7.14 -3.76
C THR A 259 14.18 7.64 -2.46
N ASN A 260 12.87 7.53 -2.30
CA ASN A 260 12.17 8.01 -1.11
C ASN A 260 12.41 7.04 0.07
N PRO A 261 13.16 7.43 1.13
CA PRO A 261 13.51 6.52 2.21
C PRO A 261 12.30 5.98 2.97
N ARG A 262 11.21 6.76 3.07
CA ARG A 262 9.98 6.30 3.73
C ARG A 262 9.27 5.23 2.89
N ALA A 263 9.18 5.41 1.57
CA ALA A 263 8.58 4.41 0.69
C ALA A 263 9.35 3.09 0.79
N ILE A 264 10.68 3.15 0.70
CA ILE A 264 11.56 1.99 0.86
C ILE A 264 11.38 1.36 2.25
N LYS A 265 11.40 2.15 3.34
CA LYS A 265 11.18 1.61 4.69
C LYS A 265 9.80 0.95 4.85
N ARG A 266 8.74 1.48 4.23
CA ARG A 266 7.40 0.87 4.27
C ARG A 266 7.39 -0.46 3.54
N LEU A 267 7.98 -0.53 2.35
CA LEU A 267 8.16 -1.77 1.59
C LEU A 267 8.86 -2.83 2.44
N LEU A 268 9.99 -2.47 3.04
CA LEU A 268 10.80 -3.36 3.88
C LEU A 268 10.05 -3.82 5.14
N ASN A 269 9.34 -2.92 5.81
CA ASN A 269 8.51 -3.26 6.96
C ASN A 269 7.37 -4.23 6.58
N SER A 270 6.73 -4.04 5.42
CA SER A 270 5.72 -4.98 4.92
C SER A 270 6.34 -6.35 4.65
N PHE A 271 7.51 -6.39 4.02
CA PHE A 271 8.25 -7.61 3.78
C PHE A 271 8.64 -8.34 5.09
N GLU A 272 9.19 -7.63 6.07
CA GLU A 272 9.54 -8.19 7.37
C GLU A 272 8.30 -8.70 8.14
N LEU A 273 7.16 -8.00 8.03
CA LEU A 273 5.91 -8.49 8.59
C LEU A 273 5.48 -9.81 7.92
N LEU A 274 5.53 -9.88 6.60
CA LEU A 274 5.25 -11.13 5.89
C LEU A 274 6.20 -12.23 6.35
N LYS A 275 7.48 -11.90 6.57
CA LYS A 275 8.46 -12.85 7.11
C LYS A 275 8.01 -13.47 8.43
N LEU A 276 7.49 -12.67 9.34
CA LEU A 276 6.99 -13.14 10.64
C LEU A 276 5.69 -13.96 10.53
N VAL A 277 4.79 -13.62 9.59
CA VAL A 277 3.46 -14.25 9.49
C VAL A 277 3.51 -15.66 8.88
N SER A 278 4.46 -15.96 7.98
CA SER A 278 4.56 -17.26 7.30
C SER A 278 5.97 -17.90 7.39
N PRO A 279 6.43 -18.33 8.57
CA PRO A 279 7.84 -18.70 8.79
C PRO A 279 8.34 -19.97 8.06
N ALA A 280 7.50 -20.71 7.33
CA ALA A 280 7.87 -22.01 6.76
C ALA A 280 8.41 -21.92 5.32
N HIS A 281 9.50 -22.66 5.04
CA HIS A 281 10.11 -22.95 3.72
C HIS A 281 10.25 -21.75 2.78
N ARG A 282 11.17 -20.83 3.10
CA ARG A 282 11.53 -19.73 2.19
C ARG A 282 12.89 -19.93 1.58
N THR A 283 12.94 -19.86 0.26
CA THR A 283 14.18 -19.71 -0.50
C THR A 283 14.50 -18.23 -0.67
N HIS A 284 15.77 -17.92 -0.95
CA HIS A 284 16.20 -16.54 -1.21
C HIS A 284 15.47 -15.97 -2.45
N GLU A 285 15.19 -16.81 -3.42
CA GLU A 285 14.44 -16.47 -4.63
C GLU A 285 13.00 -16.07 -4.29
N LEU A 286 12.30 -16.85 -3.45
CA LEU A 286 10.93 -16.50 -3.01
C LEU A 286 10.90 -15.15 -2.28
N GLU A 287 11.88 -14.88 -1.42
CA GLU A 287 12.00 -13.60 -0.73
C GLU A 287 12.20 -12.42 -1.68
N GLN A 288 13.05 -12.57 -2.71
CA GLN A 288 13.21 -11.56 -3.75
C GLN A 288 11.91 -11.32 -4.53
N THR A 289 11.22 -12.40 -4.92
CA THR A 289 9.94 -12.30 -5.63
C THR A 289 8.87 -11.63 -4.76
N MET A 290 8.83 -11.89 -3.45
CA MET A 290 7.93 -11.18 -2.53
C MET A 290 8.22 -9.67 -2.54
N VAL A 291 9.49 -9.25 -2.49
CA VAL A 291 9.85 -7.82 -2.56
C VAL A 291 9.39 -7.20 -3.87
N VAL A 292 9.60 -7.90 -5.00
CA VAL A 292 9.17 -7.44 -6.32
C VAL A 292 7.64 -7.34 -6.42
N MET A 293 6.91 -8.31 -5.88
CA MET A 293 5.44 -8.26 -5.84
C MET A 293 4.91 -7.14 -4.94
N LEU A 294 5.56 -6.86 -3.81
CA LEU A 294 5.23 -5.71 -2.96
C LEU A 294 5.52 -4.37 -3.67
N CYS A 295 6.57 -4.30 -4.49
CA CYS A 295 6.85 -3.14 -5.34
C CYS A 295 5.73 -2.93 -6.35
N ALA A 296 5.31 -3.99 -7.05
CA ALA A 296 4.18 -3.97 -7.98
C ALA A 296 2.89 -3.52 -7.27
N GLN A 297 2.59 -4.11 -6.12
CA GLN A 297 1.41 -3.79 -5.31
C GLN A 297 1.36 -2.33 -4.87
N THR A 298 2.51 -1.75 -4.52
CA THR A 298 2.58 -0.38 -3.99
C THR A 298 2.62 0.67 -5.10
N ALA A 299 3.36 0.42 -6.19
CA ALA A 299 3.54 1.39 -7.27
C ALA A 299 2.47 1.27 -8.37
N TYR A 300 2.03 0.05 -8.68
CA TYR A 300 1.13 -0.24 -9.81
C TYR A 300 0.04 -1.26 -9.41
N PRO A 301 -0.91 -0.89 -8.53
CA PRO A 301 -1.90 -1.82 -7.96
C PRO A 301 -2.70 -2.58 -9.02
N LYS A 302 -3.14 -1.91 -10.10
CA LYS A 302 -3.89 -2.56 -11.18
C LYS A 302 -3.09 -3.61 -11.95
N LEU A 303 -1.78 -3.39 -12.12
CA LEU A 303 -0.91 -4.40 -12.72
C LEU A 303 -0.76 -5.59 -11.77
N HIS A 304 -0.53 -5.33 -10.48
CA HIS A 304 -0.49 -6.37 -9.46
C HIS A 304 -1.78 -7.20 -9.45
N ASP A 305 -2.95 -6.58 -9.51
CA ASP A 305 -4.24 -7.27 -9.55
C ASP A 305 -4.39 -8.14 -10.80
N ARG A 306 -3.94 -7.66 -11.98
CA ARG A 306 -3.93 -8.50 -13.17
C ARG A 306 -2.96 -9.68 -13.05
N ILE A 307 -1.82 -9.52 -12.37
CA ILE A 307 -0.89 -10.64 -12.09
C ILE A 307 -1.54 -11.65 -11.16
N VAL A 308 -2.19 -11.18 -10.10
CA VAL A 308 -3.00 -11.99 -9.18
C VAL A 308 -4.04 -12.78 -9.96
N ASP A 309 -4.87 -12.13 -10.77
CA ASP A 309 -5.91 -12.77 -11.56
C ASP A 309 -5.35 -13.78 -12.55
N ALA A 310 -4.22 -13.46 -13.19
CA ALA A 310 -3.53 -14.37 -14.08
C ALA A 310 -3.02 -15.62 -13.34
N VAL A 311 -2.43 -15.46 -12.15
CA VAL A 311 -1.97 -16.57 -11.30
C VAL A 311 -3.15 -17.44 -10.85
N TYR A 312 -4.25 -16.85 -10.36
CA TYR A 312 -5.39 -17.63 -9.89
C TYR A 312 -6.20 -18.27 -11.02
N SER A 313 -6.28 -17.64 -12.19
CA SER A 313 -6.92 -18.23 -13.38
C SER A 313 -6.06 -19.36 -13.97
N THR A 314 -4.73 -19.25 -13.90
CA THR A 314 -3.79 -20.31 -14.32
C THR A 314 -3.68 -21.44 -13.30
N ASN A 315 -3.99 -21.19 -12.02
CA ASN A 315 -4.16 -22.22 -10.99
C ASN A 315 -5.26 -23.25 -11.33
N ILE A 316 -6.09 -22.96 -12.33
CA ILE A 316 -7.06 -23.90 -12.90
C ILE A 316 -6.40 -24.85 -13.92
N GLU A 317 -5.21 -24.57 -14.44
CA GLU A 317 -4.59 -25.33 -15.54
C GLU A 317 -3.35 -26.17 -15.15
N ILE A 318 -2.70 -26.01 -13.98
CA ILE A 318 -1.33 -26.55 -13.78
C ILE A 318 -1.10 -27.17 -12.38
N ASP A 319 -0.82 -28.48 -12.38
CA ASP A 319 -0.31 -29.28 -11.26
C ASP A 319 0.99 -30.02 -11.68
N THR A 320 1.77 -29.38 -12.54
CA THR A 320 3.06 -29.89 -13.03
C THR A 320 4.08 -28.76 -12.98
N GLU A 321 5.32 -29.10 -12.64
CA GLU A 321 6.51 -28.24 -12.54
C GLU A 321 6.92 -27.53 -13.86
N GLU A 322 5.99 -27.32 -14.80
CA GLU A 322 6.24 -26.62 -16.05
C GLU A 322 5.96 -25.12 -15.92
N SER A 323 6.93 -24.34 -16.39
CA SER A 323 6.93 -22.90 -16.39
C SER A 323 5.86 -22.33 -17.35
N VAL A 324 5.23 -21.22 -16.95
CA VAL A 324 4.03 -20.68 -17.61
C VAL A 324 4.34 -19.42 -18.35
N GLN A 325 3.88 -19.34 -19.60
CA GLN A 325 3.87 -18.09 -20.34
C GLN A 325 2.66 -17.25 -19.92
N LEU A 326 2.89 -16.32 -19.00
CA LEU A 326 1.91 -15.29 -18.63
C LEU A 326 2.08 -14.10 -19.58
N ASP A 327 1.16 -13.91 -20.53
CA ASP A 327 1.22 -12.83 -21.54
C ASP A 327 1.42 -11.44 -20.90
N ILE A 328 0.91 -11.22 -19.69
CA ILE A 328 1.07 -9.94 -18.97
C ILE A 328 2.49 -9.70 -18.44
N LEU A 329 3.28 -10.76 -18.29
CA LEU A 329 4.65 -10.76 -17.79
C LEU A 329 5.68 -10.90 -18.92
N SER A 330 5.28 -10.97 -20.19
CA SER A 330 6.25 -11.10 -21.28
C SER A 330 7.04 -9.81 -21.46
N GLU A 331 8.36 -9.93 -21.57
CA GLU A 331 9.26 -8.79 -21.79
C GLU A 331 8.94 -8.05 -23.10
N SER A 332 8.41 -8.78 -24.09
CA SER A 332 8.02 -8.22 -25.40
C SER A 332 6.64 -7.55 -25.42
N LEU A 333 5.83 -7.69 -24.36
CA LEU A 333 4.44 -7.20 -24.37
C LEU A 333 4.37 -5.74 -24.78
N LEU A 334 5.15 -4.85 -24.15
CA LEU A 334 5.06 -3.41 -24.41
C LEU A 334 5.73 -2.98 -25.73
N SER A 335 6.75 -3.73 -26.19
CA SER A 335 7.43 -3.46 -27.46
C SER A 335 6.61 -3.90 -28.66
N ASP A 336 5.76 -4.91 -28.49
CA ASP A 336 4.93 -5.49 -29.55
C ASP A 336 3.62 -4.70 -29.77
N LEU A 337 3.21 -3.87 -28.80
CA LEU A 337 2.03 -3.01 -28.92
C LEU A 337 2.32 -1.79 -29.80
N ASP A 338 1.35 -1.45 -30.65
CA ASP A 338 1.33 -0.14 -31.32
C ASP A 338 1.03 1.00 -30.33
N ASP A 339 1.20 2.25 -30.77
CA ASP A 339 1.03 3.42 -29.90
C ASP A 339 -0.40 3.58 -29.36
N GLU A 340 -1.41 3.13 -30.11
CA GLU A 340 -2.82 3.22 -29.69
C GLU A 340 -3.13 2.16 -28.62
N GLN A 341 -2.66 0.94 -28.83
CA GLN A 341 -2.76 -0.16 -27.87
C GLN A 341 -1.99 0.15 -26.59
N ARG A 342 -0.79 0.71 -26.70
CA ARG A 342 0.02 1.11 -25.55
C ARG A 342 -0.64 2.24 -24.76
N ALA A 343 -1.24 3.22 -25.43
CA ALA A 343 -2.00 4.29 -24.77
C ALA A 343 -3.21 3.74 -24.01
N ARG A 344 -3.98 2.83 -24.61
CA ARG A 344 -5.11 2.16 -23.95
C ARG A 344 -4.67 1.35 -22.73
N LEU A 345 -3.54 0.64 -22.84
CA LEU A 345 -2.98 -0.12 -21.71
C LEU A 345 -2.60 0.80 -20.55
N PHE A 346 -1.96 1.95 -20.81
CA PHE A 346 -1.62 2.90 -19.76
C PHE A 346 -2.86 3.52 -19.13
N GLU A 347 -3.90 3.81 -19.91
CA GLU A 347 -5.18 4.29 -19.39
C GLU A 347 -5.86 3.25 -18.49
N ASP A 348 -5.95 2.00 -18.96
CA ASP A 348 -6.50 0.87 -18.20
C ASP A 348 -5.79 0.69 -16.85
N LEU A 349 -4.47 0.78 -16.87
CA LEU A 349 -3.59 0.63 -15.70
C LEU A 349 -3.48 1.90 -14.85
N GLU A 350 -4.16 2.99 -15.23
CA GLU A 350 -4.09 4.31 -14.58
C GLU A 350 -2.66 4.88 -14.47
N ILE A 351 -1.81 4.60 -15.46
CA ILE A 351 -0.44 5.10 -15.51
C ILE A 351 -0.42 6.50 -16.08
N SER A 352 -0.02 7.49 -15.27
CA SER A 352 0.09 8.86 -15.75
C SER A 352 1.22 9.04 -16.75
N LEU A 353 1.11 10.04 -17.63
CA LEU A 353 2.16 10.39 -18.61
C LEU A 353 3.55 10.56 -17.98
N ARG A 354 3.62 11.02 -16.72
CA ARG A 354 4.89 11.22 -16.00
C ARG A 354 5.51 9.92 -15.52
N GLU A 355 4.71 8.87 -15.37
CA GLU A 355 5.12 7.56 -14.83
C GLU A 355 5.38 6.54 -15.94
N GLN A 356 4.92 6.77 -17.17
CA GLN A 356 5.04 5.80 -18.28
C GLN A 356 6.46 5.30 -18.50
N ALA A 357 7.47 6.18 -18.48
CA ALA A 357 8.87 5.76 -18.65
C ALA A 357 9.36 4.86 -17.49
N ALA A 358 8.99 5.19 -16.25
CA ALA A 358 9.32 4.39 -15.08
C ALA A 358 8.59 3.04 -15.09
N PHE A 359 7.32 3.05 -15.50
CA PHE A 359 6.51 1.85 -15.65
C PHE A 359 7.08 0.90 -16.71
N ILE A 360 7.44 1.40 -17.90
CA ILE A 360 8.06 0.58 -18.95
C ILE A 360 9.34 -0.07 -18.43
N HIS A 361 10.18 0.71 -17.75
CA HIS A 361 11.42 0.18 -17.18
C HIS A 361 11.15 -0.88 -16.10
N PHE A 362 10.21 -0.61 -15.18
CA PHE A 362 9.80 -1.56 -14.16
C PHE A 362 9.21 -2.84 -14.77
N HIS A 363 8.33 -2.73 -15.76
CA HIS A 363 7.69 -3.88 -16.41
C HIS A 363 8.73 -4.80 -17.07
N ALA A 364 9.73 -4.24 -17.75
CA ALA A 364 10.83 -5.00 -18.31
C ALA A 364 11.66 -5.73 -17.23
N LEU A 365 11.97 -5.04 -16.11
CA LEU A 365 12.69 -5.66 -14.99
C LEU A 365 11.86 -6.76 -14.30
N LEU A 366 10.55 -6.55 -14.16
CA LEU A 366 9.62 -7.51 -13.59
C LEU A 366 9.53 -8.76 -14.46
N ALA A 367 9.36 -8.58 -15.77
CA ALA A 367 9.31 -9.67 -16.76
C ALA A 367 10.58 -10.53 -16.69
N ARG A 368 11.75 -9.88 -16.66
CA ARG A 368 13.05 -10.56 -16.58
C ARG A 368 13.26 -11.27 -15.25
N HIS A 369 12.90 -10.64 -14.12
CA HIS A 369 13.04 -11.24 -12.79
C HIS A 369 12.18 -12.49 -12.62
N LEU A 370 10.97 -12.48 -13.19
CA LEU A 370 10.03 -13.57 -13.07
C LEU A 370 10.28 -14.68 -14.10
N SER A 371 11.03 -14.43 -15.17
CA SER A 371 11.28 -15.41 -16.23
C SER A 371 12.60 -16.18 -16.04
N ASP A 372 12.59 -17.47 -16.35
CA ASP A 372 13.77 -18.33 -16.41
C ASP A 372 14.57 -18.11 -17.71
N ALA A 373 15.67 -18.87 -17.88
CA ALA A 373 16.55 -18.77 -19.05
C ALA A 373 15.83 -19.07 -20.39
N ASP A 374 14.71 -19.80 -20.34
CA ASP A 374 13.89 -20.17 -21.50
C ASP A 374 12.73 -19.19 -21.74
N GLY A 375 12.62 -18.14 -20.90
CA GLY A 375 11.61 -17.08 -21.03
C GLY A 375 10.26 -17.40 -20.39
N PHE A 376 10.22 -18.38 -19.48
CA PHE A 376 9.00 -18.79 -18.80
C PHE A 376 9.03 -18.45 -17.31
N THR A 377 7.87 -18.17 -16.72
CA THR A 377 7.82 -17.82 -15.30
C THR A 377 7.84 -19.06 -14.40
N ASP A 378 8.66 -19.05 -13.34
CA ASP A 378 8.55 -20.01 -12.23
C ASP A 378 7.22 -19.75 -11.50
N PHE A 379 6.21 -20.45 -11.98
CA PHE A 379 4.82 -20.23 -11.58
C PHE A 379 4.58 -20.61 -10.12
N VAL A 380 5.29 -21.60 -9.59
CA VAL A 380 5.15 -22.04 -8.19
C VAL A 380 5.66 -20.94 -7.27
N GLN A 381 6.85 -20.42 -7.55
CA GLN A 381 7.44 -19.32 -6.79
C GLN A 381 6.62 -18.04 -6.89
N LEU A 382 6.17 -17.66 -8.09
CA LEU A 382 5.30 -16.49 -8.29
C LEU A 382 3.98 -16.65 -7.53
N ARG A 383 3.35 -17.83 -7.59
CA ARG A 383 2.11 -18.12 -6.88
C ARG A 383 2.28 -17.97 -5.37
N ASP A 384 3.34 -18.55 -4.83
CA ASP A 384 3.59 -18.51 -3.39
C ASP A 384 3.89 -17.07 -2.94
N ALA A 385 4.65 -16.30 -3.73
CA ALA A 385 4.88 -14.88 -3.48
C ALA A 385 3.57 -14.07 -3.50
N VAL A 386 2.72 -14.25 -4.52
CA VAL A 386 1.42 -13.58 -4.64
C VAL A 386 0.52 -13.89 -3.44
N GLN A 387 0.43 -15.15 -3.03
CA GLN A 387 -0.39 -15.55 -1.88
C GLN A 387 0.07 -14.87 -0.59
N LEU A 388 1.39 -14.74 -0.40
CA LEU A 388 1.96 -14.10 0.77
C LEU A 388 1.77 -12.58 0.75
N THR A 389 2.03 -11.91 -0.38
CA THR A 389 1.95 -10.44 -0.47
C THR A 389 0.53 -9.90 -0.47
N GLN A 390 -0.47 -10.74 -0.75
CA GLN A 390 -1.88 -10.36 -0.63
C GLN A 390 -2.32 -10.04 0.81
N VAL A 391 -1.64 -10.58 1.82
CA VAL A 391 -2.00 -10.33 3.24
C VAL A 391 -1.80 -8.86 3.63
N THR A 392 -0.88 -8.15 2.95
CA THR A 392 -0.57 -6.74 3.19
C THR A 392 -1.26 -5.77 2.22
N ALA A 393 -2.13 -6.27 1.34
CA ALA A 393 -2.83 -5.45 0.36
C ALA A 393 -3.83 -4.52 1.06
N VAL A 394 -3.69 -3.19 0.84
CA VAL A 394 -4.59 -2.17 1.43
C VAL A 394 -5.97 -2.24 0.80
N GLU A 395 -6.01 -2.52 -0.50
CA GLU A 395 -7.18 -3.03 -1.17
C GLU A 395 -7.00 -4.53 -1.17
N THR A 396 -7.90 -5.28 -0.51
CA THR A 396 -8.09 -6.68 -0.94
C THR A 396 -8.26 -6.59 -2.45
N PRO A 397 -7.38 -7.21 -3.29
CA PRO A 397 -7.75 -7.43 -4.67
C PRO A 397 -9.13 -7.99 -4.55
N ARG A 398 -10.11 -7.33 -5.23
CA ARG A 398 -11.53 -7.68 -5.11
C ARG A 398 -11.51 -9.16 -4.89
N ARG A 399 -11.91 -9.59 -3.69
CA ARG A 399 -12.29 -10.99 -3.53
C ARG A 399 -13.09 -11.17 -4.82
N VAL A 400 -12.89 -12.25 -5.55
CA VAL A 400 -14.03 -12.71 -6.32
C VAL A 400 -15.08 -13.10 -5.26
N ASP A 401 -15.58 -12.16 -4.44
CA ASP A 401 -16.95 -11.72 -4.44
C ASP A 401 -17.45 -12.12 -5.81
N ARG A 402 -17.96 -13.36 -5.79
CA ARG A 402 -19.07 -13.76 -6.61
C ARG A 402 -20.14 -12.71 -6.38
N ALA A 403 -19.99 -11.54 -6.99
CA ALA A 403 -20.88 -10.42 -6.89
C ALA A 403 -20.81 -9.71 -8.24
N ASP A 404 -21.72 -10.19 -9.08
CA ASP A 404 -22.45 -9.43 -10.09
C ASP A 404 -21.64 -8.92 -11.29
N GLY A 405 -21.69 -9.68 -12.40
CA GLY A 405 -21.26 -9.13 -13.69
C GLY A 405 -21.35 -10.03 -14.91
N ALA A 406 -21.13 -11.32 -14.78
CA ALA A 406 -21.50 -12.29 -15.82
C ALA A 406 -22.31 -13.39 -15.16
N ALA A 407 -23.62 -13.15 -15.02
CA ALA A 407 -24.53 -14.19 -14.57
C ALA A 407 -24.31 -15.45 -15.42
N LEU A 408 -24.10 -16.60 -14.77
CA LEU A 408 -24.17 -17.89 -15.44
C LEU A 408 -25.50 -17.92 -16.19
N ARG A 409 -25.44 -17.97 -17.52
CA ARG A 409 -26.64 -18.00 -18.35
C ARG A 409 -26.80 -19.38 -18.96
N PRO A 410 -28.05 -19.83 -19.18
CA PRO A 410 -28.29 -20.96 -20.07
C PRO A 410 -27.69 -20.66 -21.45
N ALA A 411 -27.02 -21.65 -22.01
CA ALA A 411 -26.47 -21.61 -23.36
C ALA A 411 -27.02 -22.79 -24.15
N SER A 412 -27.36 -22.56 -25.43
CA SER A 412 -27.73 -23.65 -26.33
C SER A 412 -26.51 -24.48 -26.71
N MET A 413 -26.72 -25.72 -27.15
CA MET A 413 -25.63 -26.57 -27.58
C MET A 413 -24.85 -25.94 -28.76
N GLU A 414 -25.55 -25.28 -29.69
CA GLU A 414 -24.92 -24.52 -30.80
C GLU A 414 -24.01 -23.39 -30.30
N GLU A 415 -24.42 -22.66 -29.25
CA GLU A 415 -23.58 -21.61 -28.64
C GLU A 415 -22.35 -22.20 -27.95
N ILE A 416 -22.52 -23.33 -27.26
CA ILE A 416 -21.44 -24.05 -26.59
C ILE A 416 -20.41 -24.53 -27.60
N GLU A 417 -20.87 -25.13 -28.71
CA GLU A 417 -20.00 -25.57 -29.80
C GLU A 417 -19.21 -24.41 -30.41
N ALA A 418 -19.87 -23.28 -30.69
CA ALA A 418 -19.22 -22.11 -31.25
C ALA A 418 -18.13 -21.57 -30.31
N LEU A 419 -18.37 -21.56 -29.00
CA LEU A 419 -17.41 -21.13 -27.98
C LEU A 419 -16.20 -22.06 -27.90
N VAL A 420 -16.43 -23.37 -27.88
CA VAL A 420 -15.38 -24.39 -27.84
C VAL A 420 -14.53 -24.33 -29.12
N LYS A 421 -15.16 -24.24 -30.30
CA LYS A 421 -14.48 -24.10 -31.60
C LYS A 421 -13.64 -22.82 -31.69
N LYS A 422 -14.08 -21.71 -31.08
CA LYS A 422 -13.35 -20.44 -31.05
C LYS A 422 -12.06 -20.49 -30.22
N ARG A 423 -11.97 -21.37 -29.22
CA ARG A 423 -10.92 -21.33 -28.18
C ARG A 423 -10.08 -22.61 -28.05
N SER A 424 -10.33 -23.63 -28.88
CA SER A 424 -9.58 -24.89 -28.90
C SER A 424 -9.17 -25.31 -30.33
N ARG A 425 -8.29 -26.30 -30.47
CA ARG A 425 -7.93 -26.88 -31.79
C ARG A 425 -9.13 -27.61 -32.39
N ALA A 426 -9.24 -27.67 -33.72
CA ALA A 426 -10.38 -28.29 -34.41
C ALA A 426 -10.66 -29.73 -33.93
N THR A 427 -9.62 -30.54 -33.74
CA THR A 427 -9.74 -31.91 -33.23
C THR A 427 -10.28 -31.99 -31.80
N THR A 428 -9.80 -31.10 -30.92
CA THR A 428 -10.29 -30.99 -29.54
C THR A 428 -11.72 -30.46 -29.51
N ALA A 429 -12.04 -29.50 -30.37
CA ALA A 429 -13.37 -28.93 -30.46
C ALA A 429 -14.41 -29.97 -30.89
N THR A 430 -14.12 -30.75 -31.94
CA THR A 430 -14.98 -31.84 -32.39
C THR A 430 -15.21 -32.85 -31.28
N ALA A 431 -14.14 -33.34 -30.64
CA ALA A 431 -14.29 -34.34 -29.61
C ALA A 431 -15.05 -33.84 -28.36
N VAL A 432 -14.80 -32.60 -27.92
CA VAL A 432 -15.55 -31.98 -26.81
C VAL A 432 -17.03 -31.82 -27.18
N THR A 433 -17.33 -31.35 -28.39
CA THR A 433 -18.69 -31.24 -28.90
C THR A 433 -19.41 -32.60 -28.93
N ASP A 434 -18.74 -33.65 -29.43
CA ASP A 434 -19.30 -35.00 -29.49
C ASP A 434 -19.57 -35.58 -28.10
N ILE A 435 -18.64 -35.38 -27.15
CA ILE A 435 -18.81 -35.81 -25.76
C ILE A 435 -20.01 -35.11 -25.12
N LEU A 436 -20.13 -33.79 -25.31
CA LEU A 436 -21.22 -33.00 -24.74
C LEU A 436 -22.59 -33.42 -25.31
N ALA A 437 -22.69 -33.63 -26.62
CA ALA A 437 -23.92 -34.05 -27.28
C ALA A 437 -24.38 -35.44 -26.83
N ASN A 438 -23.44 -36.40 -26.72
CA ASN A 438 -23.74 -37.77 -26.31
C ASN A 438 -24.10 -37.84 -24.80
N LEU A 439 -23.43 -37.04 -23.96
CA LEU A 439 -23.75 -36.93 -22.54
C LEU A 439 -25.14 -36.33 -22.30
N GLU A 440 -25.52 -35.30 -23.05
CA GLU A 440 -26.86 -34.72 -23.01
C GLU A 440 -27.93 -35.73 -23.45
N GLN A 441 -27.71 -36.44 -24.56
CA GLN A 441 -28.62 -37.47 -25.08
C GLN A 441 -28.86 -38.60 -24.05
N ARG A 442 -27.81 -39.11 -23.41
CA ARG A 442 -27.92 -40.19 -22.41
C ARG A 442 -28.60 -39.73 -21.12
N LEU A 443 -28.35 -38.48 -20.68
CA LEU A 443 -29.02 -37.93 -19.49
C LEU A 443 -30.52 -37.69 -19.73
N GLN A 444 -30.90 -37.28 -20.94
CA GLN A 444 -32.31 -37.18 -21.35
C GLN A 444 -33.01 -38.55 -21.37
N GLN A 445 -32.34 -39.60 -21.85
CA GLN A 445 -32.86 -40.99 -21.81
C GLN A 445 -33.07 -41.53 -20.39
N ALA A 446 -32.31 -41.03 -19.41
CA ALA A 446 -32.44 -41.38 -18.00
C ALA A 446 -33.50 -40.56 -17.24
N GLU A 447 -34.37 -39.82 -17.94
CA GLU A 447 -35.38 -38.90 -17.40
C GLU A 447 -34.82 -37.85 -16.42
N LYS A 448 -33.54 -37.47 -16.57
CA LYS A 448 -32.90 -36.47 -15.70
C LYS A 448 -32.97 -35.09 -16.35
N PRO A 449 -33.65 -34.13 -15.70
CA PRO A 449 -33.67 -32.78 -16.23
C PRO A 449 -32.33 -32.08 -15.96
N VAL A 450 -31.65 -31.64 -17.01
CA VAL A 450 -30.31 -31.02 -16.95
C VAL A 450 -30.25 -29.72 -17.74
N CYS A 451 -29.36 -28.80 -17.32
CA CYS A 451 -29.16 -27.52 -17.98
C CYS A 451 -27.67 -27.13 -17.98
N TRP A 452 -27.17 -26.68 -19.14
CA TRP A 452 -25.83 -26.15 -19.32
C TRP A 452 -25.77 -24.66 -18.99
N LEU A 453 -24.81 -24.28 -18.17
CA LEU A 453 -24.52 -22.89 -17.84
C LEU A 453 -23.12 -22.50 -18.31
N VAL A 454 -23.04 -21.35 -18.97
CA VAL A 454 -21.80 -20.75 -19.49
C VAL A 454 -21.55 -19.41 -18.83
N GLN A 455 -20.26 -19.12 -18.59
CA GLN A 455 -19.79 -17.78 -18.32
C GLN A 455 -18.87 -17.32 -19.47
N PRO A 456 -19.20 -16.27 -20.24
CA PRO A 456 -18.47 -15.89 -21.46
C PRO A 456 -16.96 -15.61 -21.25
N GLU A 457 -16.61 -15.16 -20.05
CA GLU A 457 -15.25 -14.77 -19.67
C GLU A 457 -14.40 -15.94 -19.19
N LEU A 458 -15.03 -17.07 -18.81
CA LEU A 458 -14.32 -18.21 -18.22
C LEU A 458 -14.24 -19.38 -19.21
N ARG A 459 -13.13 -20.14 -19.13
CA ARG A 459 -12.87 -21.33 -19.98
C ARG A 459 -13.54 -22.60 -19.44
N TYR A 460 -14.76 -22.49 -18.90
CA TYR A 460 -15.48 -23.65 -18.38
C TYR A 460 -16.99 -23.60 -18.64
N LEU A 461 -17.56 -24.79 -18.73
CA LEU A 461 -18.97 -25.14 -18.90
C LEU A 461 -19.42 -25.92 -17.67
N VAL A 462 -20.62 -25.66 -17.16
CA VAL A 462 -21.12 -26.35 -15.96
C VAL A 462 -22.48 -26.98 -16.23
N LEU A 463 -22.59 -28.27 -15.98
CA LEU A 463 -23.83 -29.02 -16.05
C LEU A 463 -24.46 -29.16 -14.67
N TYR A 464 -25.72 -28.75 -14.55
CA TYR A 464 -26.52 -28.91 -13.33
C TYR A 464 -27.67 -29.90 -13.55
N ALA A 465 -28.01 -30.64 -12.49
CA ALA A 465 -29.25 -31.43 -12.44
C ALA A 465 -30.40 -30.53 -11.98
N SER A 466 -31.06 -29.87 -12.92
CA SER A 466 -32.25 -29.04 -12.71
C SER A 466 -32.96 -28.86 -14.05
N GLY A 467 -34.30 -28.92 -14.04
CA GLY A 467 -35.11 -28.76 -15.25
C GLY A 467 -35.40 -27.35 -15.66
N ASP A 468 -35.00 -26.37 -14.86
CA ASP A 468 -35.22 -24.97 -15.15
C ASP A 468 -33.99 -24.12 -14.76
N ALA A 469 -33.45 -23.42 -15.75
CA ALA A 469 -32.37 -22.46 -15.55
C ALA A 469 -32.80 -21.32 -14.60
N SER A 470 -34.08 -20.93 -14.63
CA SER A 470 -34.65 -19.86 -13.80
C SER A 470 -34.58 -20.22 -12.30
N GLU A 471 -34.77 -21.49 -11.96
CA GLU A 471 -34.58 -21.99 -10.61
C GLU A 471 -33.10 -21.86 -10.19
N ILE A 472 -32.15 -22.25 -11.06
CA ILE A 472 -30.71 -22.16 -10.75
C ILE A 472 -30.29 -20.71 -10.48
N MET A 473 -30.79 -19.78 -11.30
CA MET A 473 -30.46 -18.36 -11.21
C MET A 473 -31.13 -17.66 -10.01
N SER A 474 -32.25 -18.19 -9.48
CA SER A 474 -33.00 -17.60 -8.36
C SER A 474 -32.64 -18.12 -6.96
N ALA A 475 -31.89 -19.23 -6.85
CA ALA A 475 -31.54 -19.83 -5.56
C ALA A 475 -30.15 -19.40 -5.06
N ALA A 476 -30.02 -19.13 -3.77
CA ALA A 476 -28.74 -18.80 -3.14
C ALA A 476 -27.65 -19.86 -3.42
N PRO A 477 -26.37 -19.46 -3.67
CA PRO A 477 -25.34 -20.28 -4.33
C PRO A 477 -24.78 -21.49 -3.56
N ARG A 478 -25.46 -22.00 -2.53
CA ARG A 478 -24.91 -23.00 -1.59
C ARG A 478 -25.44 -24.43 -1.72
N VAL A 479 -26.51 -24.73 -2.47
CA VAL A 479 -27.25 -26.01 -2.26
C VAL A 479 -27.45 -26.91 -3.51
N ARG A 480 -27.18 -26.45 -4.74
CA ARG A 480 -27.50 -27.24 -5.95
C ARG A 480 -26.42 -28.28 -6.33
N PRO A 481 -26.80 -29.51 -6.70
CA PRO A 481 -25.86 -30.51 -7.17
C PRO A 481 -25.35 -30.16 -8.58
N ARG A 482 -24.05 -29.84 -8.68
CA ARG A 482 -23.32 -29.84 -9.96
C ARG A 482 -23.16 -31.29 -10.41
N VAL A 483 -23.48 -31.57 -11.66
CA VAL A 483 -23.31 -32.91 -12.26
C VAL A 483 -21.90 -33.03 -12.80
N ALA A 484 -21.47 -32.05 -13.59
CA ALA A 484 -20.13 -32.00 -14.16
C ALA A 484 -19.70 -30.55 -14.42
N ALA A 485 -18.39 -30.30 -14.48
CA ALA A 485 -17.78 -29.08 -14.97
C ALA A 485 -16.72 -29.45 -16.01
N LEU A 486 -16.88 -28.93 -17.23
CA LEU A 486 -15.94 -29.13 -18.32
C LEU A 486 -15.11 -27.86 -18.49
N SER A 487 -13.80 -27.97 -18.39
CA SER A 487 -12.83 -26.93 -18.74
C SER A 487 -12.11 -27.31 -20.02
N TYR A 488 -11.77 -26.33 -20.86
CA TYR A 488 -11.16 -26.60 -22.16
C TYR A 488 -10.12 -25.53 -22.51
N SER A 489 -9.05 -25.95 -23.18
CA SER A 489 -7.93 -25.10 -23.58
C SER A 489 -7.46 -25.44 -25.00
N ARG A 490 -6.42 -24.75 -25.48
CA ARG A 490 -5.77 -25.08 -26.75
C ARG A 490 -5.06 -26.44 -26.73
N LYS A 491 -4.72 -26.97 -25.55
CA LYS A 491 -3.95 -28.20 -25.36
C LYS A 491 -4.82 -29.43 -25.07
N GLY A 492 -6.08 -29.26 -24.65
CA GLY A 492 -6.98 -30.36 -24.33
C GLY A 492 -8.23 -29.90 -23.59
N PHE A 493 -8.94 -30.85 -22.97
CA PHE A 493 -10.06 -30.55 -22.07
C PHE A 493 -9.90 -31.35 -20.79
N ARG A 494 -10.51 -30.84 -19.72
CA ARG A 494 -10.61 -31.50 -18.42
C ARG A 494 -12.06 -31.50 -18.00
N LEU A 495 -12.57 -32.66 -17.63
CA LEU A 495 -13.87 -32.79 -16.99
C LEU A 495 -13.68 -32.97 -15.48
N SER A 496 -14.61 -32.48 -14.68
CA SER A 496 -14.58 -32.59 -13.23
C SER A 496 -15.99 -32.88 -12.71
N PHE A 497 -16.12 -33.74 -11.70
CA PHE A 497 -17.39 -34.21 -11.17
C PHE A 497 -17.50 -33.91 -9.69
N GLY A 498 -18.71 -33.58 -9.21
CA GLY A 498 -19.02 -33.69 -7.78
C GLY A 498 -19.92 -32.62 -7.16
N ARG A 499 -20.39 -32.90 -5.94
CA ARG A 499 -21.28 -32.04 -5.14
C ARG A 499 -20.54 -31.46 -3.93
N ARG A 500 -20.85 -30.21 -3.56
CA ARG A 500 -20.47 -29.64 -2.26
C ARG A 500 -21.35 -30.27 -1.17
N VAL A 501 -20.82 -31.20 -0.40
CA VAL A 501 -21.43 -31.67 0.86
C VAL A 501 -20.87 -30.78 1.98
N ALA A 502 -21.75 -30.24 2.83
CA ALA A 502 -21.31 -29.50 4.01
C ALA A 502 -20.82 -30.51 5.05
N LEU A 503 -19.54 -30.45 5.41
CA LEU A 503 -19.00 -31.21 6.52
C LEU A 503 -19.72 -30.77 7.82
N ARG A 504 -20.45 -31.69 8.44
CA ARG A 504 -20.60 -31.70 9.90
C ARG A 504 -19.52 -32.66 10.39
N ASP A 505 -18.56 -32.11 11.12
CA ASP A 505 -17.52 -32.80 11.86
C ASP A 505 -16.26 -33.17 11.04
N GLY A 506 -15.15 -32.51 11.38
CA GLY A 506 -13.83 -32.64 10.74
C GLY A 506 -13.14 -33.96 11.02
N GLY A 507 -13.55 -35.02 10.31
CA GLY A 507 -12.89 -36.32 10.30
C GLY A 507 -12.31 -36.65 8.93
N ALA A 508 -11.05 -37.06 8.89
CA ALA A 508 -10.39 -37.59 7.71
C ALA A 508 -10.95 -38.96 7.32
N THR A 509 -11.55 -39.09 6.12
CA THR A 509 -11.69 -40.35 5.36
C THR A 509 -12.18 -40.06 3.93
N HIS A 510 -11.27 -39.87 2.96
CA HIS A 510 -11.66 -39.80 1.53
C HIS A 510 -10.86 -40.77 0.63
N GLY A 511 -9.69 -41.25 1.07
CA GLY A 511 -8.94 -42.27 0.34
C GLY A 511 -9.72 -43.56 0.08
N ALA A 512 -10.60 -43.97 1.00
CA ALA A 512 -11.40 -45.19 0.82
C ALA A 512 -12.46 -45.10 -0.29
N GLU A 513 -13.07 -43.93 -0.48
CA GLU A 513 -14.07 -43.67 -1.53
C GLU A 513 -13.41 -43.53 -2.90
N TRP A 514 -12.27 -42.81 -2.96
CA TRP A 514 -11.42 -42.73 -4.14
C TRP A 514 -10.89 -44.12 -4.53
N ASP A 515 -10.37 -44.89 -3.58
CA ASP A 515 -9.89 -46.24 -3.82
C ASP A 515 -11.02 -47.17 -4.27
N ALA A 516 -12.25 -46.99 -3.78
CA ALA A 516 -13.42 -47.76 -4.22
C ALA A 516 -13.83 -47.41 -5.65
N LEU A 517 -13.81 -46.13 -6.02
CA LEU A 517 -14.03 -45.68 -7.40
C LEU A 517 -12.95 -46.26 -8.34
N VAL A 518 -11.67 -46.11 -8.00
CA VAL A 518 -10.55 -46.61 -8.81
C VAL A 518 -10.58 -48.14 -8.93
N ARG A 519 -10.97 -48.86 -7.87
CA ARG A 519 -11.19 -50.31 -7.92
C ARG A 519 -12.39 -50.70 -8.79
N GLY A 520 -13.48 -49.93 -8.76
CA GLY A 520 -14.68 -50.17 -9.54
C GLY A 520 -14.49 -49.99 -11.05
N LEU A 521 -13.69 -48.99 -11.45
CA LEU A 521 -13.41 -48.68 -12.86
C LEU A 521 -12.36 -49.62 -13.49
N GLY A 522 -11.45 -50.19 -12.69
CA GLY A 522 -10.39 -51.08 -13.15
C GLY A 522 -9.21 -50.34 -13.83
N PRO A 523 -7.93 -50.59 -13.45
CA PRO A 523 -6.76 -49.87 -14.00
C PRO A 523 -6.54 -50.07 -15.51
N ALA A 524 -7.02 -51.18 -16.08
CA ALA A 524 -6.89 -51.49 -17.50
C ALA A 524 -7.87 -50.70 -18.37
N HIS A 525 -9.11 -50.53 -17.91
CA HIS A 525 -10.18 -49.83 -18.64
C HIS A 525 -9.83 -48.35 -18.88
N VAL A 526 -9.25 -47.71 -17.86
CA VAL A 526 -8.77 -46.32 -17.91
C VAL A 526 -7.59 -46.15 -18.87
N ARG A 527 -6.65 -47.11 -18.89
CA ARG A 527 -5.47 -47.07 -19.78
C ARG A 527 -5.83 -47.38 -21.23
N ASP A 528 -6.72 -48.33 -21.47
CA ASP A 528 -7.19 -48.71 -22.81
C ASP A 528 -7.98 -47.57 -23.47
N ALA A 529 -8.66 -46.73 -22.67
CA ALA A 529 -9.29 -45.49 -23.10
C ALA A 529 -8.32 -44.28 -23.17
N GLY A 530 -7.01 -44.48 -22.98
CA GLY A 530 -6.02 -43.40 -23.07
C GLY A 530 -6.18 -42.30 -22.03
N MET A 531 -6.78 -42.58 -20.87
CA MET A 531 -7.13 -41.59 -19.85
C MET A 531 -6.21 -41.66 -18.62
N VAL A 532 -6.14 -40.57 -17.86
CA VAL A 532 -5.44 -40.51 -16.58
C VAL A 532 -6.38 -39.94 -15.53
N LEU A 533 -6.85 -40.77 -14.59
CA LEU A 533 -7.64 -40.34 -13.44
C LEU A 533 -6.73 -39.78 -12.35
N ARG A 534 -7.09 -38.63 -11.76
CA ARG A 534 -6.40 -38.01 -10.63
C ARG A 534 -7.39 -37.56 -9.57
N GLU A 535 -6.99 -37.62 -8.30
CA GLU A 535 -7.71 -37.02 -7.17
C GLU A 535 -7.36 -35.52 -7.08
N SER A 536 -8.33 -34.66 -6.77
CA SER A 536 -8.11 -33.21 -6.71
C SER A 536 -7.44 -32.75 -5.41
N PRO A 537 -6.42 -31.87 -5.45
CA PRO A 537 -5.66 -31.44 -4.27
C PRO A 537 -6.48 -30.63 -3.25
N SER A 538 -7.63 -30.06 -3.65
CA SER A 538 -8.55 -29.35 -2.74
C SER A 538 -9.39 -30.28 -1.84
N GLY A 539 -9.32 -31.60 -2.04
CA GLY A 539 -10.07 -32.61 -1.27
C GLY A 539 -11.60 -32.50 -1.37
N TYR A 540 -12.14 -31.60 -2.20
CA TYR A 540 -13.58 -31.42 -2.38
C TYR A 540 -13.93 -30.81 -3.74
N PRO A 541 -14.92 -31.36 -4.47
CA PRO A 541 -15.45 -32.74 -4.37
C PRO A 541 -14.51 -33.77 -5.02
N LEU A 542 -14.90 -35.06 -5.04
CA LEU A 542 -14.22 -36.16 -5.76
C LEU A 542 -14.12 -35.85 -7.27
N ASN A 543 -13.15 -35.03 -7.64
CA ASN A 543 -12.92 -34.63 -9.02
C ASN A 543 -12.08 -35.71 -9.68
N VAL A 544 -12.59 -36.27 -10.76
CA VAL A 544 -11.85 -37.17 -11.64
C VAL A 544 -11.35 -36.36 -12.83
N GLU A 545 -10.03 -36.19 -12.96
CA GLU A 545 -9.44 -35.56 -14.14
C GLU A 545 -9.39 -36.55 -15.32
N VAL A 546 -9.59 -36.09 -16.55
CA VAL A 546 -9.36 -36.86 -17.79
C VAL A 546 -8.55 -35.96 -18.72
N THR A 547 -7.32 -36.34 -19.06
CA THR A 547 -6.34 -35.46 -19.72
C THR A 547 -5.96 -35.86 -21.15
N ALA A 548 -6.47 -36.97 -21.70
CA ALA A 548 -6.14 -37.43 -23.05
C ALA A 548 -7.34 -38.10 -23.78
N LEU A 549 -7.33 -37.98 -25.11
CA LEU A 549 -8.40 -38.37 -26.03
C LEU A 549 -8.19 -39.80 -26.57
N ALA A 550 -8.94 -40.78 -26.08
CA ALA A 550 -9.45 -41.84 -26.96
C ALA A 550 -10.81 -41.42 -27.55
N SER A 551 -11.42 -42.28 -28.37
CA SER A 551 -12.69 -42.02 -29.04
C SER A 551 -13.74 -41.42 -28.10
N SER A 552 -14.56 -40.50 -28.62
CA SER A 552 -15.64 -39.82 -27.90
C SER A 552 -16.56 -40.79 -27.14
N ASP A 553 -16.79 -41.98 -27.70
CA ASP A 553 -17.64 -43.01 -27.10
C ASP A 553 -17.02 -43.62 -25.83
N SER A 554 -15.72 -43.93 -25.83
CA SER A 554 -15.02 -44.47 -24.66
C SER A 554 -14.95 -43.47 -23.51
N VAL A 555 -14.84 -42.18 -23.85
CA VAL A 555 -14.96 -41.11 -22.85
C VAL A 555 -16.34 -41.15 -22.23
N VAL A 556 -17.40 -41.04 -23.04
CA VAL A 556 -18.78 -40.94 -22.56
C VAL A 556 -19.20 -42.17 -21.73
N GLU A 557 -18.78 -43.38 -22.12
CA GLU A 557 -19.04 -44.59 -21.34
C GLU A 557 -18.38 -44.54 -19.96
N LEU A 558 -17.09 -44.19 -19.90
CA LEU A 558 -16.39 -44.04 -18.62
C LEU A 558 -17.01 -42.94 -17.75
N LEU A 559 -17.43 -41.82 -18.36
CA LEU A 559 -18.08 -40.72 -17.63
C LEU A 559 -19.44 -41.14 -17.04
N THR A 560 -20.19 -41.95 -17.78
CA THR A 560 -21.46 -42.53 -17.31
C THR A 560 -21.21 -43.48 -16.14
N GLU A 561 -20.19 -44.31 -16.25
CA GLU A 561 -19.79 -45.27 -15.22
C GLU A 561 -19.27 -44.58 -13.96
N ILE A 562 -18.41 -43.56 -14.08
CA ILE A 562 -17.96 -42.70 -12.96
C ILE A 562 -19.18 -42.08 -12.29
N TYR A 563 -20.14 -41.57 -13.06
CA TYR A 563 -21.35 -40.98 -12.51
C TYR A 563 -22.19 -42.02 -11.74
N ASP A 564 -22.38 -43.22 -12.28
CA ASP A 564 -23.16 -44.28 -11.66
C ASP A 564 -22.48 -44.88 -10.42
N ILE A 565 -21.15 -45.10 -10.46
CA ILE A 565 -20.37 -45.53 -9.29
C ILE A 565 -20.37 -44.44 -8.21
N SER A 566 -20.19 -43.17 -8.59
CA SER A 566 -20.28 -42.03 -7.65
C SER A 566 -21.69 -41.86 -7.06
N ARG A 567 -22.70 -42.47 -7.67
CA ARG A 567 -24.06 -42.55 -7.14
C ARG A 567 -24.24 -43.75 -6.22
N SER A 568 -23.64 -44.91 -6.50
CA SER A 568 -23.74 -46.11 -5.67
C SER A 568 -22.85 -46.08 -4.43
N LEU A 569 -21.78 -45.29 -4.45
CA LEU A 569 -20.94 -45.01 -3.27
C LEU A 569 -21.61 -44.03 -2.27
N ARG A 570 -22.74 -43.41 -2.66
CA ARG A 570 -23.63 -42.66 -1.77
C ARG A 570 -24.56 -43.60 -1.04
#